data_AF-A0A966TVN3-F1
#
_entry.id   AF-A0A966TVN3-F1
#
_cell.length_a   1.000
_cell.length_b   1.000
_cell.length_c   1.000
_cell.angle_alpha   90.00
_cell.angle_beta   90.00
_cell.angle_gamma   90.00
#
_symmetry.space_group_name_H-M   'P 1'
#
loop_
_entity.id
_entity.type
_entity.pdbx_description
1 polymer ?
#
loop_
_entity_poly.entity_id
_entity_poly.type
_entity_poly.pdbx_seq_one_letter_code
_entity_poly.pdbx_strand_id
1 'polypeptide(L)'
;DWLYAKRQRDGFLFRDCQRLVNQDRNVFAACMVAMGDADALVTGETRSYAAALEGVRMALDADAHGVLFGLTMMVARVSGTVLVADTAIHERPDAATLAMIARRSAVAARRLGLEPRVAFLSFSTFGDPKGVIPGSVREAVKLLDAEPQDFEYDGEMAADVALDPKLREAVYPFCRLTGPANVLVMPGLHAAHILTKAVPHLTSATTIGPVLMGLDKPAQIVPMQVGVNQLLDMACLAAYQAGPR
;
A
#
# COMPACT_ATOMS: atom_id res chain seq x y z
N ASP A 1 6.76 -27.50 -14.18
CA ASP A 1 7.55 -26.88 -15.27
C ASP A 1 7.46 -25.38 -15.32
N TRP A 2 6.25 -24.80 -15.41
CA TRP A 2 6.06 -23.34 -15.51
C TRP A 2 6.78 -22.53 -14.42
N LEU A 3 6.58 -22.85 -13.14
CA LEU A 3 7.21 -22.13 -12.03
C LEU A 3 8.75 -22.23 -12.09
N TYR A 4 9.28 -23.38 -12.48
CA TYR A 4 10.72 -23.59 -12.62
C TYR A 4 11.30 -22.73 -13.75
N ALA A 5 10.64 -22.67 -14.91
CA ALA A 5 11.09 -21.81 -16.01
C ALA A 5 11.21 -20.34 -15.60
N LYS A 6 10.32 -19.87 -14.71
CA LYS A 6 10.33 -18.53 -14.12
C LYS A 6 11.48 -18.33 -13.10
N ARG A 7 11.73 -19.32 -12.24
CA ARG A 7 12.61 -19.19 -11.05
C ARG A 7 14.00 -19.83 -11.19
N GLN A 8 14.28 -20.51 -12.29
CA GLN A 8 15.57 -21.19 -12.52
C GLN A 8 16.80 -20.25 -12.49
N ARG A 9 16.62 -18.95 -12.76
CA ARG A 9 17.70 -17.94 -12.68
C ARG A 9 17.81 -17.27 -11.30
N ASP A 10 16.89 -17.57 -10.40
CA ASP A 10 16.88 -17.10 -9.01
C ASP A 10 17.48 -18.15 -8.05
N GLY A 11 18.09 -19.22 -8.59
CA GLY A 11 18.77 -20.27 -7.82
C GLY A 11 17.90 -21.47 -7.44
N PHE A 12 16.64 -21.53 -7.88
CA PHE A 12 15.77 -22.67 -7.58
C PHE A 12 16.09 -23.89 -8.44
N LEU A 13 16.17 -25.07 -7.81
CA LEU A 13 16.23 -26.35 -8.51
C LEU A 13 14.84 -26.80 -8.94
N PHE A 14 14.76 -27.64 -9.97
CA PHE A 14 13.50 -28.20 -10.45
C PHE A 14 12.72 -28.89 -9.32
N ARG A 15 13.41 -29.68 -8.48
CA ARG A 15 12.82 -30.37 -7.34
C ARG A 15 12.27 -29.41 -6.28
N ASP A 16 12.91 -28.26 -6.08
CA ASP A 16 12.43 -27.24 -5.13
C ASP A 16 11.14 -26.60 -5.62
N CYS A 17 11.08 -26.20 -6.89
CA CYS A 17 9.84 -25.69 -7.48
C CYS A 17 8.72 -26.74 -7.42
N GLN A 18 9.01 -28.00 -7.72
CA GLN A 18 8.04 -29.09 -7.60
C GLN A 18 7.52 -29.25 -6.16
N ARG A 19 8.43 -29.24 -5.18
CA ARG A 19 8.06 -29.31 -3.76
C ARG A 19 7.19 -28.12 -3.35
N LEU A 20 7.55 -26.91 -3.75
CA LEU A 20 6.80 -25.70 -3.44
C LEU A 20 5.38 -25.76 -4.01
N VAL A 21 5.23 -26.10 -5.30
CA VAL A 21 3.90 -26.24 -5.91
C VAL A 21 3.07 -27.33 -5.21
N ASN A 22 3.68 -28.44 -4.81
CA ASN A 22 2.93 -29.56 -4.23
C ASN A 22 2.57 -29.37 -2.74
N GLN A 23 3.34 -28.58 -1.99
CA GLN A 23 3.23 -28.52 -0.53
C GLN A 23 2.91 -27.14 0.01
N ASP A 24 3.23 -26.07 -0.72
CA ASP A 24 2.92 -24.70 -0.33
C ASP A 24 1.66 -24.21 -1.04
N ARG A 25 0.58 -24.06 -0.26
CA ARG A 25 -0.73 -23.61 -0.77
C ARG A 25 -0.69 -22.22 -1.39
N ASN A 26 0.17 -21.32 -0.90
CA ASN A 26 0.26 -19.95 -1.41
C ASN A 26 0.92 -19.96 -2.78
N VAL A 27 2.01 -20.72 -2.92
CA VAL A 27 2.69 -20.90 -4.21
C VAL A 27 1.77 -21.58 -5.21
N PHE A 28 1.09 -22.67 -4.81
CA PHE A 28 0.16 -23.39 -5.67
C PHE A 28 -0.98 -22.48 -6.18
N ALA A 29 -1.66 -21.78 -5.27
CA ALA A 29 -2.78 -20.92 -5.62
C ALA A 29 -2.33 -19.71 -6.46
N ALA A 30 -1.15 -19.15 -6.18
CA ALA A 30 -0.57 -18.09 -7.00
C ALA A 30 -0.21 -18.60 -8.41
N CYS A 31 0.25 -19.84 -8.57
CA CYS A 31 0.45 -20.46 -9.88
C CYS A 31 -0.87 -20.62 -10.64
N MET A 32 -1.97 -21.03 -9.98
CA MET A 32 -3.28 -21.13 -10.63
C MET A 32 -3.74 -19.79 -11.21
N VAL A 33 -3.58 -18.69 -10.45
CA VAL A 33 -3.92 -17.34 -10.94
C VAL A 33 -3.00 -16.90 -12.08
N ALA A 34 -1.70 -17.20 -11.97
CA ALA A 34 -0.74 -16.86 -13.02
C ALA A 34 -1.04 -17.56 -14.35
N MET A 35 -1.46 -18.83 -14.29
CA MET A 35 -1.76 -19.67 -15.45
C MET A 35 -3.19 -19.51 -15.97
N GLY A 36 -4.05 -18.78 -15.27
CA GLY A 36 -5.44 -18.53 -15.68
C GLY A 36 -6.44 -19.62 -15.25
N ASP A 37 -6.05 -20.52 -14.35
CA ASP A 37 -6.94 -21.52 -13.75
C ASP A 37 -7.84 -20.90 -12.65
N ALA A 38 -7.52 -19.69 -12.20
CA ALA A 38 -8.31 -18.89 -11.26
C ALA A 38 -8.18 -17.39 -11.58
N ASP A 39 -9.25 -16.62 -11.32
CA ASP A 39 -9.27 -15.19 -11.62
C ASP A 39 -8.59 -14.33 -10.54
N ALA A 40 -8.63 -14.76 -9.28
CA ALA A 40 -8.09 -14.03 -8.14
C ALA A 40 -7.66 -14.94 -6.99
N LEU A 41 -6.72 -14.46 -6.18
CA LEU A 41 -6.25 -15.15 -4.96
C LEU A 41 -6.54 -14.31 -3.72
N VAL A 42 -7.08 -14.95 -2.67
CA VAL A 42 -7.09 -14.41 -1.30
C VAL A 42 -6.41 -15.42 -0.37
N THR A 43 -5.40 -14.98 0.37
CA THR A 43 -4.66 -15.84 1.31
C THR A 43 -4.22 -15.07 2.56
N GLY A 44 -3.54 -15.72 3.51
CA GLY A 44 -2.90 -15.07 4.68
C GLY A 44 -3.53 -15.40 6.03
N GLU A 45 -4.76 -15.93 6.07
CA GLU A 45 -5.49 -16.19 7.34
C GLU A 45 -4.75 -17.11 8.32
N THR A 46 -3.95 -18.05 7.80
CA THR A 46 -3.27 -19.09 8.60
C THR A 46 -1.73 -18.98 8.61
N ARG A 47 -1.17 -17.93 8.00
CA ARG A 47 0.29 -17.72 7.88
C ARG A 47 0.64 -16.26 8.08
N SER A 48 1.89 -15.99 8.48
CA SER A 48 2.35 -14.60 8.55
C SER A 48 2.27 -13.93 7.17
N TYR A 49 2.01 -12.62 7.17
CA TYR A 49 1.89 -11.83 5.94
C TYR A 49 3.14 -11.98 5.05
N ALA A 50 4.33 -11.95 5.66
CA ALA A 50 5.60 -12.12 4.95
C ALA A 50 5.71 -13.47 4.23
N ALA A 51 5.36 -14.57 4.91
CA ALA A 51 5.40 -15.91 4.30
C ALA A 51 4.34 -16.08 3.19
N ALA A 52 3.15 -15.49 3.38
CA ALA A 52 2.13 -15.47 2.34
C ALA A 52 2.60 -14.67 1.12
N LEU A 53 3.17 -13.48 1.34
CA LEU A 53 3.69 -12.62 0.28
C LEU A 53 4.83 -13.28 -0.48
N GLU A 54 5.76 -13.93 0.21
CA GLU A 54 6.84 -14.70 -0.43
C GLU A 54 6.27 -15.77 -1.37
N GLY A 55 5.30 -16.55 -0.88
CA GLY A 55 4.63 -17.57 -1.69
C GLY A 55 3.89 -17.00 -2.90
N VAL A 56 3.18 -15.88 -2.73
CA VAL A 56 2.51 -15.19 -3.85
C VAL A 56 3.51 -14.70 -4.88
N ARG A 57 4.59 -14.05 -4.42
CA ARG A 57 5.65 -13.51 -5.28
C ARG A 57 6.43 -14.60 -6.00
N MET A 58 6.37 -15.86 -5.59
CA MET A 58 6.99 -16.94 -6.37
C MET A 58 6.38 -17.06 -7.78
N ALA A 59 5.08 -16.81 -7.94
CA ALA A 59 4.39 -16.93 -9.22
C ALA A 59 3.98 -15.58 -9.83
N LEU A 60 3.52 -14.64 -9.01
CA LEU A 60 3.03 -13.33 -9.47
C LEU A 60 4.13 -12.28 -9.41
N ASP A 61 4.23 -11.47 -10.45
CA ASP A 61 5.24 -10.40 -10.53
C ASP A 61 4.65 -9.04 -10.15
N ALA A 62 5.53 -8.06 -9.99
CA ALA A 62 5.10 -6.67 -9.98
C ALA A 62 4.51 -6.30 -11.34
N ASP A 63 3.53 -5.40 -11.33
CA ASP A 63 3.04 -4.78 -12.57
C ASP A 63 4.13 -3.90 -13.23
N ALA A 64 3.81 -3.32 -14.39
CA ALA A 64 4.74 -2.51 -15.17
C ALA A 64 5.33 -1.29 -14.41
N HIS A 65 4.73 -0.89 -13.28
CA HIS A 65 5.27 0.19 -12.44
C HIS A 65 6.26 -0.30 -11.38
N GLY A 66 6.37 -1.62 -11.17
CA GLY A 66 7.43 -2.25 -10.38
C GLY A 66 7.34 -2.12 -8.85
N VAL A 67 6.39 -1.33 -8.32
CA VAL A 67 6.28 -1.04 -6.88
C VAL A 67 5.04 -1.68 -6.28
N LEU A 68 5.25 -2.68 -5.41
CA LEU A 68 4.21 -3.28 -4.58
C LEU A 68 4.07 -2.51 -3.26
N PHE A 69 2.86 -2.19 -2.83
CA PHE A 69 2.64 -1.55 -1.54
C PHE A 69 1.29 -1.94 -0.95
N GLY A 70 1.17 -1.82 0.37
CA GLY A 70 -0.09 -1.97 1.10
C GLY A 70 -0.82 -0.63 1.19
N LEU A 71 -2.10 -0.63 0.82
CA LEU A 71 -3.00 0.51 0.99
C LEU A 71 -4.06 0.13 2.03
N THR A 72 -4.08 0.79 3.17
CA THR A 72 -5.14 0.59 4.18
C THR A 72 -6.12 1.74 4.11
N MET A 73 -7.40 1.42 3.96
CA MET A 73 -8.47 2.40 4.06
C MET A 73 -8.92 2.52 5.51
N MET A 74 -8.90 3.73 6.04
CA MET A 74 -9.36 4.06 7.38
C MET A 74 -10.60 4.94 7.27
N VAL A 75 -11.71 4.48 7.86
CA VAL A 75 -12.99 5.18 7.84
C VAL A 75 -13.27 5.68 9.25
N ALA A 76 -13.20 6.99 9.43
CA ALA A 76 -13.48 7.66 10.70
C ALA A 76 -14.68 8.59 10.55
N ARG A 77 -15.50 8.72 11.61
CA ARG A 77 -16.68 9.59 11.59
C ARG A 77 -16.33 11.07 11.38
N VAL A 78 -15.20 11.51 11.93
CA VAL A 78 -14.78 12.92 11.91
C VAL A 78 -14.07 13.28 10.61
N SER A 79 -13.11 12.46 10.20
CA SER A 79 -12.23 12.73 9.05
C SER A 79 -12.71 12.11 7.74
N GLY A 80 -13.79 11.32 7.76
CA GLY A 80 -14.26 10.55 6.61
C GLY A 80 -13.31 9.40 6.27
N THR A 81 -13.14 9.15 4.98
CA THR A 81 -12.29 8.08 4.45
C THR A 81 -10.88 8.61 4.18
N VAL A 82 -9.88 7.99 4.80
CA VAL A 82 -8.46 8.31 4.65
C VAL A 82 -7.73 7.05 4.21
N LEU A 83 -6.93 7.15 3.15
CA LEU A 83 -6.05 6.08 2.69
C LEU A 83 -4.67 6.24 3.32
N VAL A 84 -4.10 5.15 3.81
CA VAL A 84 -2.76 5.13 4.41
C VAL A 84 -1.88 4.17 3.61
N ALA A 85 -0.74 4.65 3.13
CA ALA A 85 0.20 3.88 2.31
C ALA A 85 1.65 4.23 2.71
N ASP A 86 2.65 3.35 2.72
CA ASP A 86 2.59 1.90 2.58
C ASP A 86 2.42 1.24 3.96
N THR A 87 1.48 0.32 4.05
CA THR A 87 1.11 -0.38 5.30
C THR A 87 1.55 -1.83 5.37
N ALA A 88 2.25 -2.36 4.35
CA ALA A 88 2.56 -3.79 4.28
C ALA A 88 3.95 -4.18 3.74
N ILE A 89 4.59 -3.37 2.89
CA ILE A 89 5.75 -3.84 2.10
C ILE A 89 7.07 -3.20 2.53
N HIS A 90 7.19 -1.87 2.48
CA HIS A 90 8.48 -1.19 2.60
C HIS A 90 8.75 -0.67 4.02
N GLU A 91 9.74 -1.27 4.69
CA GLU A 91 10.21 -0.80 6.00
C GLU A 91 10.73 0.64 5.95
N ARG A 92 11.55 0.94 4.94
CA ARG A 92 12.15 2.25 4.67
C ARG A 92 12.18 2.51 3.16
N PRO A 93 11.07 2.98 2.57
CA PRO A 93 11.02 3.26 1.14
C PRO A 93 11.97 4.39 0.76
N ASP A 94 12.57 4.27 -0.42
CA ASP A 94 13.34 5.36 -1.01
C ASP A 94 12.41 6.41 -1.64
N ALA A 95 13.00 7.53 -2.09
CA ALA A 95 12.26 8.65 -2.65
C ALA A 95 11.44 8.28 -3.90
N ALA A 96 11.99 7.45 -4.77
CA ALA A 96 11.32 7.02 -6.00
C ALA A 96 10.12 6.11 -5.69
N THR A 97 10.29 5.19 -4.73
CA THR A 97 9.24 4.32 -4.23
C THR A 97 8.11 5.13 -3.59
N LEU A 98 8.44 6.12 -2.74
CA LEU A 98 7.47 7.03 -2.13
C LEU A 98 6.68 7.82 -3.16
N ALA A 99 7.34 8.39 -4.18
CA ALA A 99 6.68 9.12 -5.27
C ALA A 99 5.73 8.20 -6.06
N MET A 100 6.14 6.96 -6.33
CA MET A 100 5.29 5.98 -7.01
C MET A 100 4.08 5.57 -6.15
N ILE A 101 4.29 5.33 -4.84
CA ILE A 101 3.21 5.05 -3.89
C ILE A 101 2.20 6.21 -3.88
N ALA A 102 2.66 7.46 -3.87
CA ALA A 102 1.80 8.64 -3.91
C ALA A 102 0.93 8.67 -5.17
N ARG A 103 1.54 8.57 -6.37
CA ARG A 103 0.83 8.56 -7.66
C ARG A 103 -0.24 7.46 -7.70
N ARG A 104 0.13 6.25 -7.26
CA ARG A 104 -0.78 5.10 -7.28
C ARG A 104 -1.89 5.18 -6.23
N SER A 105 -1.59 5.75 -5.06
CA SER A 105 -2.59 5.98 -4.01
C SER A 105 -3.58 7.07 -4.42
N ALA A 106 -3.15 8.10 -5.16
CA ALA A 106 -4.03 9.11 -5.74
C ALA A 106 -5.02 8.50 -6.75
N VAL A 107 -4.55 7.60 -7.63
CA VAL A 107 -5.42 6.85 -8.55
C VAL A 107 -6.42 5.98 -7.78
N ALA A 108 -5.99 5.33 -6.70
CA ALA A 108 -6.88 4.52 -5.86
C ALA A 108 -7.94 5.38 -5.16
N ALA A 109 -7.57 6.55 -4.63
CA ALA A 109 -8.50 7.52 -4.04
C ALA A 109 -9.58 7.94 -5.06
N ARG A 110 -9.17 8.26 -6.29
CA ARG A 110 -10.08 8.67 -7.36
C ARG A 110 -11.07 7.57 -7.74
N ARG A 111 -10.65 6.31 -7.75
CA ARG A 111 -11.54 5.15 -7.97
C ARG A 111 -12.57 4.97 -6.86
N LEU A 112 -12.29 5.45 -5.65
CA LEU A 112 -13.23 5.50 -4.53
C LEU A 112 -14.11 6.76 -4.55
N GLY A 113 -14.01 7.60 -5.59
CA GLY A 113 -14.77 8.85 -5.71
C GLY A 113 -14.22 10.00 -4.87
N LEU A 114 -12.98 9.90 -4.37
CA LEU A 114 -12.32 10.95 -3.61
C LEU A 114 -11.44 11.81 -4.52
N GLU A 115 -11.50 13.13 -4.36
CA GLU A 115 -10.50 14.02 -4.96
C GLU A 115 -9.18 13.88 -4.18
N PRO A 116 -8.09 13.38 -4.81
CA PRO A 116 -6.87 13.01 -4.09
C PRO A 116 -6.12 14.24 -3.54
N ARG A 117 -5.90 14.23 -2.22
CA ARG A 117 -5.07 15.18 -1.47
C ARG A 117 -4.04 14.41 -0.67
N VAL A 118 -2.83 14.35 -1.22
CA VAL A 118 -1.75 13.48 -0.75
C VAL A 118 -0.82 14.22 0.19
N ALA A 119 -0.73 13.79 1.44
CA ALA A 119 0.24 14.30 2.38
C ALA A 119 1.37 13.30 2.59
N PHE A 120 2.60 13.74 2.40
CA PHE A 120 3.77 12.99 2.81
C PHE A 120 4.06 13.22 4.29
N LEU A 121 3.86 12.18 5.10
CA LEU A 121 3.97 12.29 6.54
C LEU A 121 5.41 12.13 7.05
N SER A 122 5.71 12.88 8.11
CA SER A 122 6.96 12.81 8.85
C SER A 122 6.73 13.32 10.27
N PHE A 123 7.69 13.08 11.15
CA PHE A 123 7.74 13.79 12.44
C PHE A 123 8.24 15.24 12.26
N SER A 124 8.94 15.52 11.15
CA SER A 124 9.34 16.87 10.75
C SER A 124 8.25 17.51 9.90
N THR A 125 8.10 18.81 10.02
CA THR A 125 7.22 19.63 9.18
C THR A 125 8.04 20.69 8.46
N PHE A 126 8.05 20.63 7.13
CA PHE A 126 8.68 21.59 6.21
C PHE A 126 10.09 22.07 6.63
N GLY A 127 10.94 21.18 7.16
CA GLY A 127 12.27 21.56 7.61
C GLY A 127 12.60 21.22 9.05
N ASP A 128 11.59 21.20 9.94
CA ASP A 128 11.78 21.29 11.39
C ASP A 128 11.13 20.13 12.16
N PRO A 129 11.80 19.47 13.12
CA PRO A 129 13.24 19.55 13.37
C PRO A 129 14.06 18.97 12.21
N LYS A 130 15.26 19.50 12.02
CA LYS A 130 16.20 18.99 10.98
C LYS A 130 16.60 17.55 11.30
N GLY A 131 16.53 16.67 10.31
CA GLY A 131 16.95 15.27 10.45
C GLY A 131 17.25 14.63 9.10
N VAL A 132 17.87 13.44 9.14
CA VAL A 132 18.27 12.67 7.95
C VAL A 132 17.10 11.83 7.39
N ILE A 133 16.26 11.26 8.26
CA ILE A 133 15.09 10.43 7.88
C ILE A 133 14.07 11.20 7.01
N PRO A 134 13.77 12.49 7.27
CA PRO A 134 12.96 13.32 6.37
C PRO A 134 13.50 13.46 4.94
N GLY A 135 14.78 13.10 4.69
CA GLY A 135 15.43 13.27 3.40
C GLY A 135 14.73 12.53 2.27
N SER A 136 14.40 11.24 2.43
CA SER A 136 13.73 10.47 1.37
C SER A 136 12.35 11.03 1.02
N VAL A 137 11.63 11.55 2.01
CA VAL A 137 10.32 12.17 1.83
C VAL A 137 10.42 13.48 1.05
N ARG A 138 11.37 14.35 1.43
CA ARG A 138 11.64 15.60 0.69
C ARG A 138 12.04 15.34 -0.75
N GLU A 139 12.93 14.38 -0.96
CA GLU A 139 13.35 14.00 -2.31
C GLU A 139 12.17 13.41 -3.10
N ALA A 140 11.25 12.68 -2.47
CA ALA A 140 10.03 12.20 -3.15
C ALA A 140 9.14 13.36 -3.63
N VAL A 141 8.96 14.39 -2.82
CA VAL A 141 8.22 15.61 -3.22
C VAL A 141 8.91 16.32 -4.38
N LYS A 142 10.24 16.46 -4.33
CA LYS A 142 11.01 17.03 -5.46
C LYS A 142 10.90 16.21 -6.74
N LEU A 143 10.88 14.88 -6.63
CA LEU A 143 10.67 13.99 -7.79
C LEU A 143 9.28 14.20 -8.40
N LEU A 144 8.25 14.41 -7.59
CA LEU A 144 6.92 14.74 -8.08
C LEU A 144 6.89 16.13 -8.72
N ASP A 145 7.64 17.11 -8.20
CA ASP A 145 7.75 18.46 -8.77
C ASP A 145 8.41 18.49 -10.16
N ALA A 146 9.15 17.46 -10.54
CA ALA A 146 9.83 17.39 -11.83
C ALA A 146 8.86 17.24 -13.02
N GLU A 147 7.63 16.80 -12.77
CA GLU A 147 6.60 16.57 -13.79
C GLU A 147 5.24 17.07 -13.30
N PRO A 148 4.37 17.63 -14.16
CA PRO A 148 3.01 17.96 -13.76
C PRO A 148 2.26 16.74 -13.19
N GLN A 149 1.66 16.90 -12.01
CA GLN A 149 0.77 15.91 -11.41
C GLN A 149 -0.69 16.37 -11.52
N ASP A 150 -1.61 15.41 -11.65
CA ASP A 150 -3.05 15.64 -11.74
C ASP A 150 -3.78 15.50 -10.38
N PHE A 151 -3.04 15.65 -9.28
CA PHE A 151 -3.54 15.57 -7.90
C PHE A 151 -2.78 16.53 -6.99
N GLU A 152 -3.40 16.92 -5.88
CA GLU A 152 -2.76 17.75 -4.87
C GLU A 152 -1.81 16.90 -4.02
N TYR A 153 -0.60 17.40 -3.79
CA TYR A 153 0.34 16.79 -2.86
C TYR A 153 1.21 17.83 -2.17
N ASP A 154 1.65 17.52 -0.95
CA ASP A 154 2.66 18.32 -0.25
C ASP A 154 3.32 17.51 0.88
N GLY A 155 4.41 18.06 1.43
CA GLY A 155 5.14 17.53 2.57
C GLY A 155 6.66 17.79 2.48
N GLU A 156 7.45 17.29 3.42
CA GLU A 156 7.05 16.49 4.57
C GLU A 156 6.28 17.29 5.62
N MET A 157 5.31 16.66 6.29
CA MET A 157 4.54 17.31 7.36
C MET A 157 4.06 16.34 8.44
N ALA A 158 3.77 16.87 9.62
CA ALA A 158 3.11 16.13 10.68
C ALA A 158 1.64 15.81 10.35
N ALA A 159 1.11 14.77 10.99
CA ALA A 159 -0.23 14.25 10.71
C ALA A 159 -1.35 15.24 11.07
N ASP A 160 -1.18 16.02 12.14
CA ASP A 160 -2.10 17.09 12.52
C ASP A 160 -2.15 18.20 11.47
N VAL A 161 -0.99 18.62 10.95
CA VAL A 161 -0.90 19.62 9.87
C VAL A 161 -1.54 19.11 8.57
N ALA A 162 -1.37 17.83 8.25
CA ALA A 162 -1.99 17.22 7.07
C ALA A 162 -3.52 17.17 7.16
N LEU A 163 -4.06 16.93 8.35
CA LEU A 163 -5.48 16.67 8.59
C LEU A 163 -6.29 17.90 9.00
N ASP A 164 -5.65 18.99 9.46
CA ASP A 164 -6.31 20.23 9.87
C ASP A 164 -6.03 21.39 8.89
N PRO A 165 -6.98 21.71 7.98
CA PRO A 165 -6.86 22.84 7.07
C PRO A 165 -6.72 24.18 7.77
N LYS A 166 -7.36 24.39 8.93
CA LYS A 166 -7.31 25.67 9.65
C LYS A 166 -5.94 25.92 10.24
N LEU A 167 -5.34 24.88 10.81
CA LEU A 167 -3.95 24.94 11.28
C LEU A 167 -3.00 25.25 10.11
N ARG A 168 -3.20 24.59 8.98
CA ARG A 168 -2.39 24.81 7.77
C ARG A 168 -2.54 26.22 7.22
N GLU A 169 -3.75 26.75 7.10
CA GLU A 169 -3.99 28.13 6.65
C GLU A 169 -3.33 29.17 7.57
N ALA A 170 -3.35 28.92 8.89
CA ALA A 170 -2.79 29.84 9.87
C ALA A 170 -1.25 29.81 9.94
N VAL A 171 -0.64 28.62 9.84
CA VAL A 171 0.80 28.43 10.11
C VAL A 171 1.60 28.18 8.84
N TYR A 172 1.01 27.54 7.82
CA TYR A 172 1.67 27.13 6.58
C TYR A 172 0.84 27.53 5.35
N PRO A 173 0.58 28.83 5.13
CA PRO A 173 -0.31 29.31 4.06
C PRO A 173 0.20 29.00 2.64
N PHE A 174 1.45 28.57 2.50
CA PHE A 174 2.05 28.14 1.24
C PHE A 174 1.75 26.67 0.88
N CYS A 175 1.19 25.89 1.81
CA CYS A 175 0.96 24.47 1.59
C CYS A 175 -0.10 24.27 0.50
N ARG A 176 0.19 23.36 -0.42
CA ARG A 176 -0.54 23.17 -1.69
C ARG A 176 -1.91 22.51 -1.51
N LEU A 177 -2.13 21.85 -0.38
CA LEU A 177 -3.38 21.13 -0.09
C LEU A 177 -4.52 22.12 0.15
N THR A 178 -5.62 21.97 -0.58
CA THR A 178 -6.82 22.83 -0.47
C THR A 178 -7.77 22.41 0.65
N GLY A 179 -7.68 21.16 1.10
CA GLY A 179 -8.53 20.59 2.16
C GLY A 179 -7.77 19.59 3.04
N PRO A 180 -8.46 18.85 3.93
CA PRO A 180 -7.80 17.85 4.74
C PRO A 180 -7.27 16.73 3.84
N ALA A 181 -6.05 16.27 4.11
CA ALA A 181 -5.45 15.17 3.37
C ALA A 181 -6.30 13.89 3.52
N ASN A 182 -6.54 13.21 2.40
CA ASN A 182 -7.26 11.92 2.38
C ASN A 182 -6.38 10.77 1.90
N VAL A 183 -5.13 11.05 1.53
CA VAL A 183 -4.10 10.06 1.27
C VAL A 183 -2.87 10.41 2.10
N LEU A 184 -2.48 9.51 3.00
CA LEU A 184 -1.34 9.67 3.90
C LEU A 184 -0.24 8.72 3.44
N VAL A 185 0.83 9.30 2.88
CA VAL A 185 2.03 8.56 2.50
C VAL A 185 2.99 8.54 3.70
N MET A 186 3.15 7.37 4.28
CA MET A 186 3.92 7.10 5.48
C MET A 186 5.41 6.97 5.16
N PRO A 187 6.30 7.46 6.03
CA PRO A 187 7.76 7.43 5.80
C PRO A 187 8.37 6.03 5.96
N GLY A 188 7.61 5.06 6.46
CA GLY A 188 8.04 3.67 6.60
C GLY A 188 7.01 2.79 7.32
N LEU A 189 7.20 1.47 7.19
CA LEU A 189 6.25 0.45 7.66
C LEU A 189 5.94 0.56 9.16
N HIS A 190 6.93 0.93 10.00
CA HIS A 190 6.71 1.04 11.44
C HIS A 190 5.66 2.11 11.78
N ALA A 191 5.75 3.29 11.15
CA ALA A 191 4.79 4.37 11.39
C ALA A 191 3.40 3.99 10.89
N ALA A 192 3.32 3.41 9.69
CA ALA A 192 2.09 2.93 9.09
C ALA A 192 1.40 1.84 9.91
N HIS A 193 2.18 0.86 10.38
CA HIS A 193 1.69 -0.27 11.16
C HIS A 193 1.17 0.19 12.53
N ILE A 194 1.92 1.04 13.24
CA ILE A 194 1.47 1.60 14.53
C ILE A 194 0.17 2.38 14.34
N LEU A 195 0.10 3.28 13.36
CA LEU A 195 -1.10 4.09 13.11
C LEU A 195 -2.33 3.22 12.80
N THR A 196 -2.21 2.32 11.83
CA THR A 196 -3.34 1.50 11.37
C THR A 196 -3.82 0.48 12.39
N LYS A 197 -2.97 0.07 13.34
CA LYS A 197 -3.36 -0.82 14.45
C LYS A 197 -3.87 -0.06 15.67
N ALA A 198 -3.27 1.08 16.02
CA ALA A 198 -3.65 1.82 17.22
C ALA A 198 -4.98 2.56 17.04
N VAL A 199 -5.17 3.25 15.92
CA VAL A 199 -6.33 4.14 15.73
C VAL A 199 -7.68 3.42 15.85
N PRO A 200 -7.90 2.22 15.27
CA PRO A 200 -9.17 1.50 15.43
C PRO A 200 -9.46 1.02 16.85
N HIS A 201 -8.43 0.84 17.69
CA HIS A 201 -8.60 0.43 19.08
C HIS A 201 -8.80 1.62 20.02
N LEU A 202 -8.24 2.78 19.67
CA LEU A 202 -8.35 4.01 20.45
C LEU A 202 -9.56 4.87 20.04
N THR A 203 -10.16 4.59 18.90
CA THR A 203 -11.27 5.37 18.33
C THR A 203 -12.36 4.44 17.80
N SER A 204 -13.45 5.00 17.28
CA SER A 204 -14.48 4.23 16.55
C SER A 204 -14.19 4.13 15.05
N ALA A 205 -12.94 4.34 14.63
CA ALA A 205 -12.55 4.19 13.23
C ALA A 205 -12.51 2.71 12.82
N THR A 206 -12.93 2.42 11.59
CA THR A 206 -12.82 1.09 10.99
C THR A 206 -11.67 1.08 10.00
N THR A 207 -10.97 -0.05 9.85
CA THR A 207 -9.92 -0.22 8.85
C THR A 207 -10.23 -1.39 7.93
N ILE A 208 -9.95 -1.19 6.64
CA ILE A 208 -10.05 -2.21 5.60
C ILE A 208 -8.68 -2.29 4.92
N GLY A 209 -8.14 -3.50 4.83
CA GLY A 209 -6.81 -3.76 4.27
C GLY A 209 -5.83 -4.44 5.24
N PRO A 210 -4.53 -4.46 4.92
CA PRO A 210 -3.92 -3.78 3.78
C PRO A 210 -4.34 -4.39 2.45
N VAL A 211 -4.79 -3.54 1.52
CA VAL A 211 -5.02 -3.91 0.12
C VAL A 211 -3.68 -3.92 -0.59
N LEU A 212 -3.28 -5.10 -1.07
CA LEU A 212 -2.05 -5.25 -1.82
C LEU A 212 -2.25 -4.65 -3.21
N MET A 213 -1.40 -3.68 -3.52
CA MET A 213 -1.35 -2.98 -4.80
C MET A 213 -0.04 -3.31 -5.50
N GLY A 214 -0.05 -3.37 -6.83
CA GLY A 214 1.16 -3.48 -7.64
C GLY A 214 1.54 -4.87 -8.12
N LEU A 215 0.66 -5.85 -7.98
CA LEU A 215 0.79 -7.13 -8.66
C LEU A 215 0.25 -7.07 -10.09
N ASP A 216 0.86 -7.85 -10.98
CA ASP A 216 0.41 -8.06 -12.36
C ASP A 216 -0.91 -8.83 -12.48
N LYS A 217 -1.25 -9.59 -11.44
CA LYS A 217 -2.47 -10.38 -11.30
C LYS A 217 -3.21 -10.09 -9.99
N PRO A 218 -4.54 -10.29 -9.94
CA PRO A 218 -5.34 -10.04 -8.73
C PRO A 218 -4.99 -10.99 -7.60
N ALA A 219 -4.38 -10.47 -6.54
CA ALA A 219 -4.16 -11.23 -5.31
C ALA A 219 -4.17 -10.32 -4.08
N GLN A 220 -4.77 -10.80 -3.00
CA GLN A 220 -4.89 -10.11 -1.73
C GLN A 220 -4.40 -11.00 -0.59
N ILE A 221 -3.74 -10.37 0.39
CA ILE A 221 -3.21 -11.05 1.57
C ILE A 221 -3.87 -10.43 2.81
N VAL A 222 -4.58 -11.23 3.57
CA VAL A 222 -5.20 -10.83 4.83
C VAL A 222 -4.27 -11.09 6.01
N PRO A 223 -4.35 -10.30 7.10
CA PRO A 223 -3.72 -10.64 8.35
C PRO A 223 -4.26 -11.97 8.92
N MET A 224 -3.51 -12.60 9.82
CA MET A 224 -4.00 -13.78 10.53
C MET A 224 -5.19 -13.43 11.44
N GLN A 225 -6.12 -14.38 11.59
CA GLN A 225 -7.29 -14.25 12.47
C GLN A 225 -8.18 -13.06 12.10
N VAL A 226 -8.35 -12.82 10.80
CA VAL A 226 -9.15 -11.72 10.30
C VAL A 226 -10.63 -12.01 10.50
N GLY A 227 -11.43 -10.99 10.82
CA GLY A 227 -12.87 -11.14 10.92
C GLY A 227 -13.51 -11.51 9.58
N VAL A 228 -14.62 -12.26 9.61
CA VAL A 228 -15.33 -12.74 8.40
C VAL A 228 -15.67 -11.60 7.44
N ASN A 229 -16.10 -10.45 7.96
CA ASN A 229 -16.44 -9.28 7.14
C ASN A 229 -15.23 -8.76 6.37
N GLN A 230 -14.08 -8.64 7.03
CA GLN A 230 -12.86 -8.19 6.38
C GLN A 230 -12.34 -9.21 5.37
N LEU A 231 -12.49 -10.51 5.63
CA LEU A 231 -12.20 -11.54 4.63
C LEU A 231 -13.08 -11.39 3.38
N LEU A 232 -14.38 -11.13 3.58
CA LEU A 232 -15.32 -10.88 2.49
C LEU A 232 -14.98 -9.60 1.72
N ASP A 233 -14.66 -8.50 2.42
CA ASP A 233 -14.25 -7.25 1.80
C ASP A 233 -13.03 -7.43 0.90
N MET A 234 -12.03 -8.18 1.38
CA MET A 234 -10.80 -8.45 0.63
C MET A 234 -11.06 -9.37 -0.57
N ALA A 235 -11.99 -10.32 -0.46
CA ALA A 235 -12.43 -11.13 -1.59
C ALA A 235 -13.17 -10.31 -2.64
N CYS A 236 -14.05 -9.40 -2.23
CA CYS A 236 -14.73 -8.47 -3.13
C CYS A 236 -13.73 -7.57 -3.86
N LEU A 237 -12.72 -7.04 -3.16
CA LEU A 237 -11.67 -6.22 -3.77
C LEU A 237 -10.81 -7.03 -4.76
N ALA A 238 -10.46 -8.26 -4.43
CA ALA A 238 -9.71 -9.14 -5.33
C ALA A 238 -10.51 -9.47 -6.60
N ALA A 239 -11.80 -9.77 -6.46
CA ALA A 239 -12.71 -10.02 -7.59
C ALA A 239 -12.90 -8.76 -8.45
N TYR A 240 -13.03 -7.58 -7.83
CA TYR A 240 -13.11 -6.32 -8.56
C TYR A 240 -11.84 -6.03 -9.38
N GLN A 241 -10.66 -6.35 -8.84
CA GLN A 241 -9.39 -6.24 -9.57
C GLN A 241 -9.27 -7.22 -10.74
N ALA A 242 -9.95 -8.37 -10.67
CA ALA A 242 -9.99 -9.37 -11.74
C ALA A 242 -10.97 -9.02 -12.88
N GLY A 243 -11.93 -8.14 -12.61
CA GLY A 243 -12.92 -7.71 -13.60
C GLY A 243 -12.29 -7.00 -14.83
N PRO A 244 -12.96 -7.05 -16.00
CA PRO A 244 -12.49 -6.35 -17.19
C PRO A 244 -12.37 -4.84 -16.91
N ARG A 245 -11.24 -4.26 -17.31
CA ARG A 245 -10.97 -2.82 -17.25
C ARG A 245 -11.64 -2.07 -18.38
#